data_AF-A0A7X6VB46-F1
#
_entry.id   AF-A0A7X6VB46-F1
#
_cell.length_a   1.000
_cell.length_b   1.000
_cell.length_c   1.000
_cell.angle_alpha   90.00
_cell.angle_beta   90.00
_cell.angle_gamma   90.00
#
_symmetry.space_group_name_H-M   'P 1'
#
loop_
_entity.id
_entity.type
_entity.pdbx_description
1 polymer ?
#
loop_
_entity_poly.entity_id
_entity_poly.type
_entity_poly.pdbx_seq_one_letter_code
_entity_poly.pdbx_strand_id
1 'polypeptide(L)'
;SSLTVTNCFFERNAAQVSKAGGVPTEKSAGGGGDIYVNAGTLKLLDSVSQNAVAGVLQPSAIPLDDKEYFTGDGGSILVHGEKSNTSVEIQGCYFENSTSYGNGGAISFSKDSSPDARRYFVIGLPSFQWLPVTAEPSTIGGGCIGLISNSTFTASQGGWHGGAISANGRGMDIDILDSIFRRCKGGTTHMCDGKGGAIAVGGGLQTDAPPVNDVLVANCLMENCSASGNGGSMYVTIRGKLRVEDTLIEGCSALNEGQGLPLTTDDYRRSEGMGGGIHVSAGGYLYLQGGDSGCMQIGNCNAAVSGGGLSVKSGKAFVSGNVIFEGNNANGSAVDGYGNGGGVFVTTSYHDDNPPFGAGWGASTLYNDHGMFATVSPGVVITANKANRWGGGFYAGISPPWYGSWPPKNVNNAVITLVGAMVQSNTAHQSTNESPLMPSQIASERVQGSSALLNFNSTDISGNATTDIGIYLWDSIVPGTEGTFFKALAAPTITEPQP
;
A
#
# COMPACT_ATOMS: atom_id res chain seq x y z
N SER A 1 9.94 -16.31 -28.91
CA SER A 1 10.83 -17.27 -28.24
C SER A 1 10.14 -17.80 -27.00
N SER A 2 10.43 -19.02 -26.59
CA SER A 2 9.90 -19.64 -25.38
C SER A 2 11.03 -20.35 -24.64
N LEU A 3 11.06 -20.23 -23.31
CA LEU A 3 11.95 -20.96 -22.42
C LEU A 3 11.09 -21.70 -21.39
N THR A 4 11.36 -22.98 -21.19
CA THR A 4 10.76 -23.78 -20.12
C THR A 4 11.87 -24.31 -19.23
N VAL A 5 11.76 -24.02 -17.94
CA VAL A 5 12.65 -24.46 -16.87
C VAL A 5 11.82 -25.30 -15.92
N THR A 6 12.27 -26.51 -15.60
CA THR A 6 11.51 -27.44 -14.77
C THR A 6 12.44 -28.21 -13.85
N ASN A 7 12.06 -28.42 -12.58
CA ASN A 7 12.85 -29.17 -11.60
C ASN A 7 14.29 -28.66 -11.46
N CYS A 8 14.48 -27.35 -11.53
CA CYS A 8 15.79 -26.72 -11.44
C CYS A 8 16.02 -26.15 -10.04
N PHE A 9 17.29 -26.10 -9.63
CA PHE A 9 17.72 -25.52 -8.36
C PHE A 9 18.74 -24.42 -8.64
N PHE A 10 18.38 -23.18 -8.29
CA PHE A 10 19.22 -22.00 -8.38
C PHE A 10 19.66 -21.59 -6.97
N GLU A 11 20.96 -21.45 -6.73
CA GLU A 11 21.48 -21.10 -5.42
C GLU A 11 22.55 -20.01 -5.52
N ARG A 12 22.37 -18.94 -4.73
CA ARG A 12 23.34 -17.85 -4.53
C ARG A 12 23.78 -17.16 -5.81
N ASN A 13 22.94 -17.14 -6.84
CA ASN A 13 23.24 -16.36 -8.02
C ASN A 13 23.10 -14.87 -7.70
N ALA A 14 23.99 -14.06 -8.29
CA ALA A 14 24.02 -12.62 -8.05
C ALA A 14 24.12 -11.86 -9.38
N ALA A 15 23.18 -10.94 -9.60
CA ALA A 15 23.20 -9.98 -10.69
C ALA A 15 23.61 -8.61 -10.15
N GLN A 16 24.86 -8.21 -10.41
CA GLN A 16 25.41 -6.93 -9.96
C GLN A 16 25.53 -5.94 -11.13
N VAL A 17 25.20 -4.68 -10.89
CA VAL A 17 25.38 -3.61 -11.87
C VAL A 17 26.73 -2.93 -11.69
N SER A 18 27.48 -2.77 -12.78
CA SER A 18 28.68 -1.94 -12.84
C SER A 18 28.48 -0.76 -13.81
N LYS A 19 28.06 0.40 -13.29
CA LYS A 19 28.02 1.74 -13.93
C LYS A 19 26.96 2.03 -15.01
N ALA A 20 26.67 3.32 -15.17
CA ALA A 20 25.54 3.98 -15.85
C ALA A 20 25.14 3.46 -17.25
N GLY A 21 23.86 3.07 -17.39
CA GLY A 21 22.86 3.74 -18.22
C GLY A 21 23.01 3.86 -19.75
N GLY A 22 23.78 3.01 -20.43
CA GLY A 22 23.80 2.91 -21.90
C GLY A 22 22.93 1.77 -22.45
N VAL A 23 22.65 1.79 -23.78
CA VAL A 23 22.05 0.68 -24.55
C VAL A 23 22.71 -0.65 -24.12
N PRO A 24 21.95 -1.73 -23.84
CA PRO A 24 22.49 -2.92 -23.19
C PRO A 24 23.69 -3.50 -23.98
N THR A 25 24.90 -3.33 -23.45
CA THR A 25 26.06 -4.13 -23.84
C THR A 25 26.04 -5.43 -23.05
N GLU A 26 26.72 -6.47 -23.53
CA GLU A 26 27.10 -7.61 -22.71
C GLU A 26 27.62 -7.10 -21.35
N LYS A 27 26.99 -7.54 -20.23
CA LYS A 27 27.15 -7.06 -18.83
C LYS A 27 26.30 -5.85 -18.38
N SER A 28 25.16 -5.54 -19.01
CA SER A 28 24.22 -4.52 -18.53
C SER A 28 22.76 -5.02 -18.49
N ALA A 29 22.31 -5.35 -17.28
CA ALA A 29 20.95 -5.20 -16.75
C ALA A 29 21.08 -5.35 -15.22
N GLY A 30 20.43 -4.52 -14.42
CA GLY A 30 20.31 -4.78 -12.98
C GLY A 30 19.33 -5.91 -12.72
N GLY A 31 19.68 -7.10 -13.22
CA GLY A 31 18.80 -8.19 -13.59
C GLY A 31 18.29 -9.07 -12.46
N GLY A 32 17.48 -10.05 -12.87
CA GLY A 32 17.13 -11.24 -12.08
C GLY A 32 18.39 -11.99 -11.70
N GLY A 33 18.60 -12.26 -10.41
CA GLY A 33 19.74 -13.05 -9.95
C GLY A 33 19.84 -14.39 -10.68
N ASP A 34 18.70 -15.00 -11.02
CA ASP A 34 18.62 -16.27 -11.75
C ASP A 34 18.22 -16.08 -13.22
N ILE A 35 17.15 -15.33 -13.49
CA ILE A 35 16.53 -15.27 -14.82
C ILE A 35 16.13 -13.84 -15.18
N TYR A 36 16.53 -13.40 -16.38
CA TYR A 36 16.07 -12.14 -16.98
C TYR A 36 15.21 -12.40 -18.23
N VAL A 37 14.01 -11.84 -18.25
CA VAL A 37 13.04 -11.98 -19.33
C VAL A 37 12.80 -10.62 -19.97
N ASN A 38 13.35 -10.41 -21.17
CA ASN A 38 13.09 -9.20 -21.95
C ASN A 38 11.81 -9.34 -22.81
N ALA A 39 11.61 -10.51 -23.42
CA ALA A 39 10.47 -10.79 -24.30
C ALA A 39 10.23 -12.29 -24.49
N GLY A 40 9.02 -12.64 -24.91
CA GLY A 40 8.60 -14.02 -25.16
C GLY A 40 8.02 -14.70 -23.92
N THR A 41 7.99 -16.02 -23.94
CA THR A 41 7.36 -16.82 -22.89
C THR A 41 8.39 -17.46 -21.97
N LEU A 42 8.26 -17.26 -20.66
CA LEU A 42 8.93 -18.05 -19.63
C LEU A 42 7.91 -18.97 -18.95
N LYS A 43 8.25 -20.25 -18.84
CA LYS A 43 7.59 -21.19 -17.91
C LYS A 43 8.63 -21.70 -16.91
N LEU A 44 8.41 -21.45 -15.62
CA LEU A 44 9.23 -21.95 -14.52
C LEU A 44 8.36 -22.85 -13.64
N LEU A 45 8.65 -24.15 -13.65
CA LEU A 45 7.82 -25.17 -13.02
C LEU A 45 8.63 -25.93 -11.97
N ASP A 46 8.05 -26.15 -10.79
CA ASP A 46 8.58 -27.02 -9.74
C ASP A 46 10.06 -26.77 -9.43
N SER A 47 10.45 -25.49 -9.40
CA SER A 47 11.85 -25.08 -9.29
C SER A 47 12.10 -24.28 -8.02
N VAL A 48 13.35 -24.27 -7.59
CA VAL A 48 13.78 -23.64 -6.33
C VAL A 48 14.79 -22.54 -6.65
N SER A 49 14.60 -21.36 -6.04
CA SER A 49 15.55 -20.27 -6.03
C SER A 49 15.87 -19.90 -4.58
N GLN A 50 17.15 -20.01 -4.22
CA GLN A 50 17.64 -19.74 -2.86
C GLN A 50 18.76 -18.71 -2.85
N ASN A 51 18.62 -17.69 -2.02
CA ASN A 51 19.62 -16.66 -1.78
C ASN A 51 20.04 -15.91 -3.06
N ALA A 52 19.13 -15.75 -4.03
CA ALA A 52 19.39 -14.95 -5.22
C ALA A 52 19.48 -13.46 -4.85
N VAL A 53 20.41 -12.73 -5.46
CA VAL A 53 20.63 -11.30 -5.18
C VAL A 53 20.66 -10.47 -6.45
N ALA A 54 19.90 -9.38 -6.49
CA ALA A 54 19.91 -8.40 -7.58
C ALA A 54 20.24 -6.99 -7.09
N GLY A 55 21.18 -6.34 -7.76
CA GLY A 55 21.62 -4.98 -7.45
C GLY A 55 22.75 -4.90 -6.42
N VAL A 56 23.03 -3.68 -5.96
CA VAL A 56 24.09 -3.40 -4.97
C VAL A 56 23.49 -2.55 -3.84
N LEU A 57 23.89 -2.85 -2.60
CA LEU A 57 23.56 -2.02 -1.44
C LEU A 57 24.14 -0.62 -1.63
N GLN A 58 23.29 0.40 -1.68
CA GLN A 58 23.76 1.78 -1.65
C GLN A 58 24.36 2.06 -0.25
N PRO A 59 25.64 2.47 -0.14
CA PRO A 59 26.21 2.83 1.14
C PRO A 59 25.48 4.04 1.73
N SER A 60 25.14 3.99 3.02
CA SER A 60 24.38 5.03 3.74
C SER A 60 25.06 6.41 3.80
N ALA A 61 26.31 6.52 3.34
CA ALA A 61 27.12 7.73 3.39
C ALA A 61 27.13 8.53 2.06
N ILE A 62 26.45 8.05 1.01
CA ILE A 62 26.41 8.74 -0.29
C ILE A 62 25.14 9.59 -0.36
N PRO A 63 25.24 10.90 -0.64
CA PRO A 63 24.08 11.76 -0.85
C PRO A 63 23.13 11.16 -1.90
N LEU A 64 21.82 11.25 -1.67
CA LEU A 64 20.77 10.79 -2.60
C LEU A 64 20.88 11.42 -4.00
N ASP A 65 21.68 12.48 -4.15
CA ASP A 65 21.88 13.24 -5.39
C ASP A 65 22.88 12.60 -6.37
N ASP A 66 23.65 11.57 -5.96
CA ASP A 66 24.57 10.88 -6.87
C ASP A 66 23.81 9.91 -7.79
N LYS A 67 23.50 10.41 -8.98
CA LYS A 67 22.77 9.80 -10.12
C LYS A 67 23.36 8.48 -10.66
N GLU A 68 24.35 7.90 -10.00
CA GLU A 68 25.17 6.81 -10.54
C GLU A 68 24.81 5.41 -10.01
N TYR A 69 23.93 5.30 -9.02
CA TYR A 69 23.55 4.02 -8.42
C TYR A 69 22.22 3.49 -8.98
N PHE A 70 22.32 2.45 -9.81
CA PHE A 70 21.16 1.70 -10.26
C PHE A 70 20.82 0.62 -9.24
N THR A 71 19.61 0.68 -8.68
CA THR A 71 19.05 -0.36 -7.83
C THR A 71 18.52 -1.47 -8.75
N GLY A 72 19.19 -2.63 -8.79
CA GLY A 72 18.76 -3.77 -9.61
C GLY A 72 17.37 -4.26 -9.21
N ASP A 73 16.49 -4.58 -10.17
CA ASP A 73 15.12 -5.04 -9.94
C ASP A 73 15.05 -6.59 -10.02
N GLY A 74 14.30 -7.24 -9.14
CA GLY A 74 13.97 -8.67 -9.18
C GLY A 74 15.08 -9.57 -8.63
N GLY A 75 15.05 -9.96 -7.36
CA GLY A 75 16.17 -10.72 -6.76
C GLY A 75 16.44 -12.07 -7.43
N SER A 76 15.40 -12.83 -7.78
CA SER A 76 15.51 -14.07 -8.57
C SER A 76 15.19 -13.84 -10.04
N ILE A 77 14.06 -13.20 -10.33
CA ILE A 77 13.52 -13.05 -11.69
C ILE A 77 13.21 -11.58 -11.96
N LEU A 78 13.73 -11.06 -13.07
CA LEU A 78 13.33 -9.77 -13.63
C LEU A 78 12.64 -9.96 -14.98
N VAL A 79 11.45 -9.38 -15.11
CA VAL A 79 10.63 -9.38 -16.31
C VAL A 79 10.46 -7.95 -16.80
N HIS A 80 11.10 -7.60 -17.91
CA HIS A 80 11.13 -6.22 -18.41
C HIS A 80 9.85 -5.80 -19.15
N GLY A 81 8.98 -6.73 -19.56
CA GLY A 81 7.63 -6.44 -20.10
C GLY A 81 7.55 -5.43 -21.26
N GLU A 82 8.68 -5.06 -21.88
CA GLU A 82 8.77 -3.98 -22.87
C GLU A 82 7.99 -4.36 -24.15
N LYS A 83 7.93 -5.66 -24.47
CA LYS A 83 7.25 -6.18 -25.66
C LYS A 83 5.88 -6.76 -25.29
N SER A 84 4.88 -6.49 -26.13
CA SER A 84 3.48 -6.87 -25.95
C SER A 84 3.20 -8.39 -25.94
N ASN A 85 4.20 -9.22 -26.20
CA ASN A 85 4.10 -10.67 -26.21
C ASN A 85 4.90 -11.33 -25.08
N THR A 86 5.14 -10.60 -23.98
CA THR A 86 5.84 -11.16 -22.82
C THR A 86 4.85 -11.89 -21.92
N SER A 87 5.08 -13.18 -21.69
CA SER A 87 4.25 -13.99 -20.80
C SER A 87 5.10 -14.80 -19.82
N VAL A 88 4.66 -14.90 -18.58
CA VAL A 88 5.36 -15.62 -17.52
C VAL A 88 4.40 -16.55 -16.81
N GLU A 89 4.80 -17.81 -16.67
CA GLU A 89 4.09 -18.82 -15.89
C GLU A 89 5.06 -19.39 -14.86
N ILE A 90 4.74 -19.25 -13.57
CA ILE A 90 5.52 -19.74 -12.44
C ILE A 90 4.60 -20.62 -11.61
N GLN A 91 4.91 -21.90 -11.51
CA GLN A 91 4.06 -22.86 -10.83
C GLN A 91 4.87 -23.80 -9.95
N GLY A 92 4.39 -24.08 -8.74
CA GLY A 92 5.03 -25.06 -7.85
C GLY A 92 6.42 -24.62 -7.36
N CYS A 93 6.75 -23.34 -7.45
CA CYS A 93 8.11 -22.85 -7.21
C CYS A 93 8.32 -22.40 -5.75
N TYR A 94 9.56 -22.52 -5.28
CA TYR A 94 9.98 -22.08 -3.94
C TYR A 94 11.08 -21.02 -4.05
N PHE A 95 10.80 -19.82 -3.53
CA PHE A 95 11.73 -18.70 -3.46
C PHE A 95 12.07 -18.42 -2.01
N GLU A 96 13.35 -18.48 -1.65
CA GLU A 96 13.81 -18.25 -0.29
C GLU A 96 14.99 -17.30 -0.24
N ASN A 97 14.90 -16.29 0.64
CA ASN A 97 15.93 -15.27 0.85
C ASN A 97 16.34 -14.52 -0.43
N SER A 98 15.48 -14.50 -1.46
CA SER A 98 15.71 -13.69 -2.66
C SER A 98 15.70 -12.22 -2.29
N THR A 99 16.77 -11.49 -2.64
CA THR A 99 16.94 -10.09 -2.26
C THR A 99 17.16 -9.21 -3.48
N SER A 100 16.41 -8.12 -3.58
CA SER A 100 16.64 -7.06 -4.54
C SER A 100 16.87 -5.74 -3.81
N TYR A 101 17.82 -4.95 -4.29
CA TYR A 101 18.03 -3.57 -3.82
C TYR A 101 17.13 -2.55 -4.56
N GLY A 102 16.46 -2.97 -5.64
CA GLY A 102 15.47 -2.22 -6.41
C GLY A 102 14.05 -2.70 -6.14
N ASN A 103 13.27 -2.99 -7.18
CA ASN A 103 11.89 -3.46 -7.06
C ASN A 103 11.83 -5.01 -7.01
N GLY A 104 11.03 -5.59 -6.12
CA GLY A 104 10.66 -7.01 -6.10
C GLY A 104 11.78 -7.91 -5.57
N GLY A 105 11.63 -8.44 -4.36
CA GLY A 105 12.69 -9.28 -3.77
C GLY A 105 12.89 -10.64 -4.44
N ALA A 106 11.83 -11.32 -4.88
CA ALA A 106 11.94 -12.55 -5.66
C ALA A 106 11.68 -12.28 -7.15
N ILE A 107 10.55 -11.66 -7.46
CA ILE A 107 10.11 -11.43 -8.84
C ILE A 107 9.79 -9.95 -9.02
N SER A 108 10.30 -9.37 -10.09
CA SER A 108 9.95 -8.01 -10.49
C SER A 108 9.46 -7.99 -11.91
N PHE A 109 8.23 -7.52 -12.11
CA PHE A 109 7.71 -7.10 -13.39
C PHE A 109 7.89 -5.60 -13.46
N SER A 110 8.73 -5.13 -14.37
CA SER A 110 9.13 -3.74 -14.44
C SER A 110 9.25 -3.31 -15.88
N LYS A 111 8.39 -2.38 -16.32
CA LYS A 111 8.57 -1.68 -17.61
C LYS A 111 9.41 -0.41 -17.46
N ASP A 112 9.31 0.21 -16.28
CA ASP A 112 9.93 1.49 -15.94
C ASP A 112 11.35 1.33 -15.37
N SER A 113 11.96 0.15 -15.49
CA SER A 113 13.37 -0.10 -15.18
C SER A 113 14.33 0.44 -16.23
N SER A 114 13.85 0.95 -17.36
CA SER A 114 14.72 1.58 -18.34
C SER A 114 15.27 2.91 -17.79
N PRO A 115 16.58 3.20 -17.96
CA PRO A 115 17.18 4.47 -17.54
C PRO A 115 16.45 5.71 -18.09
N ASP A 116 15.82 5.60 -19.26
CA ASP A 116 15.11 6.70 -19.92
C ASP A 116 13.71 6.94 -19.31
N ALA A 117 13.03 5.90 -18.80
CA ALA A 117 11.73 6.02 -18.12
C ALA A 117 11.84 6.47 -16.66
N ARG A 118 12.99 6.27 -15.97
CA ARG A 118 13.18 6.80 -14.60
C ARG A 118 13.63 8.26 -14.56
N ARG A 119 14.07 8.85 -15.68
CA ARG A 119 14.43 10.29 -15.74
C ARG A 119 13.25 11.22 -15.45
N TYR A 120 12.02 10.74 -15.54
CA TYR A 120 10.81 11.49 -15.18
C TYR A 120 10.63 11.68 -13.66
N PHE A 121 11.42 11.00 -12.82
CA PHE A 121 11.24 10.95 -11.37
C PHE A 121 12.26 11.74 -10.53
N VAL A 122 13.29 12.32 -11.15
CA VAL A 122 14.34 13.04 -10.39
C VAL A 122 14.55 14.44 -10.96
N ILE A 123 13.83 15.42 -10.41
CA ILE A 123 14.21 16.83 -10.50
C ILE A 123 14.60 17.30 -9.09
N GLY A 124 15.81 16.93 -8.67
CA GLY A 124 16.58 17.66 -7.67
C GLY A 124 17.29 18.83 -8.34
N LEU A 125 16.55 19.90 -8.65
CA LEU A 125 17.16 21.20 -9.02
C LEU A 125 16.80 22.24 -7.95
N PRO A 126 17.77 23.06 -7.50
CA PRO A 126 17.53 24.15 -6.54
C PRO A 126 16.70 25.32 -7.12
N SER A 127 16.21 25.21 -8.35
CA SER A 127 15.31 26.18 -8.99
C SER A 127 14.05 25.46 -9.48
N PHE A 128 13.03 25.46 -8.61
CA PHE A 128 11.67 24.96 -8.85
C PHE A 128 10.98 25.71 -10.00
N GLN A 129 11.26 25.33 -11.24
CA GLN A 129 10.28 25.40 -12.31
C GLN A 129 9.81 23.97 -12.54
N TRP A 130 8.54 23.70 -12.22
CA TRP A 130 7.84 22.56 -12.81
C TRP A 130 7.92 22.77 -14.33
N LEU A 131 8.91 22.18 -14.98
CA LEU A 131 8.79 21.91 -16.40
C LEU A 131 7.51 21.08 -16.51
N PRO A 132 6.56 21.43 -17.40
CA PRO A 132 5.40 20.60 -17.62
C PRO A 132 5.93 19.19 -17.81
N VAL A 133 5.54 18.27 -16.91
CA VAL A 133 5.84 16.86 -17.05
C VAL A 133 5.32 16.53 -18.43
N THR A 134 6.23 16.38 -19.39
CA THR A 134 5.84 16.04 -20.74
C THR A 134 5.12 14.72 -20.57
N ALA A 135 3.82 14.72 -20.92
CA ALA A 135 2.98 13.54 -20.77
C ALA A 135 3.78 12.33 -21.23
N GLU A 136 3.88 11.30 -20.39
CA GLU A 136 4.52 10.05 -20.79
C GLU A 136 4.00 9.68 -22.18
N PRO A 137 4.88 9.26 -23.12
CA PRO A 137 4.50 9.04 -24.50
C PRO A 137 3.17 8.28 -24.60
N SER A 138 2.19 8.84 -25.31
CA SER A 138 0.82 8.30 -25.37
C SER A 138 0.75 6.85 -25.83
N THR A 139 1.78 6.38 -26.53
CA THR A 139 1.94 5.01 -27.02
C THR A 139 3.17 4.32 -26.44
N ILE A 140 3.19 4.02 -25.14
CA ILE A 140 4.09 2.99 -24.63
C ILE A 140 3.42 1.62 -24.88
N GLY A 141 3.56 1.07 -26.09
CA GLY A 141 3.18 -0.31 -26.38
C GLY A 141 3.93 -1.30 -25.48
N GLY A 142 3.36 -2.48 -25.23
CA GLY A 142 3.96 -3.51 -24.37
C GLY A 142 3.26 -3.68 -23.01
N GLY A 143 3.27 -4.92 -22.51
CA GLY A 143 2.62 -5.40 -21.30
C GLY A 143 3.08 -6.82 -20.99
N CYS A 144 2.80 -7.31 -19.79
CA CYS A 144 3.13 -8.67 -19.38
C CYS A 144 1.87 -9.38 -18.88
N ILE A 145 1.65 -10.59 -19.38
CA ILE A 145 0.67 -11.51 -18.79
C ILE A 145 1.42 -12.48 -17.89
N GLY A 146 1.01 -12.57 -16.63
CA GLY A 146 1.65 -13.40 -15.62
C GLY A 146 0.68 -14.37 -14.97
N LEU A 147 1.12 -15.60 -14.73
CA LEU A 147 0.49 -16.52 -13.80
C LEU A 147 1.54 -16.99 -12.79
N ILE A 148 1.28 -16.78 -11.52
CA ILE A 148 2.05 -17.33 -10.40
C ILE A 148 1.08 -18.20 -9.60
N SER A 149 1.34 -19.48 -9.49
CA SER A 149 0.44 -20.39 -8.78
C SER A 149 1.17 -21.41 -7.92
N ASN A 150 0.53 -21.86 -6.85
CA ASN A 150 1.04 -22.94 -5.98
C ASN A 150 2.51 -22.72 -5.57
N SER A 151 2.91 -21.46 -5.36
CA SER A 151 4.30 -21.09 -5.13
C SER A 151 4.47 -20.53 -3.72
N THR A 152 5.67 -20.66 -3.18
CA THR A 152 5.99 -20.18 -1.82
C THR A 152 7.17 -19.21 -1.86
N PHE A 153 6.99 -18.06 -1.21
CA PHE A 153 7.97 -17.02 -1.02
C PHE A 153 8.26 -16.89 0.47
N THR A 154 9.51 -17.15 0.87
CA THR A 154 9.92 -17.08 2.27
C THR A 154 11.10 -16.15 2.43
N ALA A 155 10.96 -15.16 3.32
CA ALA A 155 12.02 -14.22 3.67
C ALA A 155 12.64 -13.48 2.45
N SER A 156 11.89 -13.38 1.34
CA SER A 156 12.28 -12.55 0.20
C SER A 156 12.20 -11.07 0.57
N GLN A 157 13.13 -10.27 0.07
CA GLN A 157 13.24 -8.87 0.44
C GLN A 157 13.46 -7.95 -0.75
N GLY A 158 12.60 -6.94 -0.90
CA GLY A 158 12.67 -5.92 -1.94
C GLY A 158 13.23 -4.61 -1.42
N GLY A 159 13.81 -3.82 -2.30
CA GLY A 159 14.36 -2.51 -1.98
C GLY A 159 13.26 -1.46 -1.82
N TRP A 160 12.71 -0.97 -2.92
CA TRP A 160 11.73 0.14 -2.94
C TRP A 160 10.28 -0.37 -2.87
N HIS A 161 9.96 -1.37 -3.68
CA HIS A 161 8.61 -1.89 -3.85
C HIS A 161 8.62 -3.42 -3.78
N GLY A 162 7.66 -4.01 -3.07
CA GLY A 162 7.35 -5.43 -3.13
C GLY A 162 8.43 -6.32 -2.51
N GLY A 163 8.18 -6.84 -1.31
CA GLY A 163 9.17 -7.70 -0.66
C GLY A 163 9.38 -9.04 -1.37
N ALA A 164 8.34 -9.64 -1.93
CA ALA A 164 8.47 -10.82 -2.80
C ALA A 164 8.24 -10.45 -4.26
N ILE A 165 7.13 -9.79 -4.56
CA ILE A 165 6.71 -9.49 -5.93
C ILE A 165 6.49 -7.99 -6.09
N SER A 166 7.04 -7.42 -7.15
CA SER A 166 6.70 -6.06 -7.58
C SER A 166 6.13 -6.12 -8.99
N ALA A 167 4.95 -5.53 -9.19
CA ALA A 167 4.29 -5.37 -10.48
C ALA A 167 4.18 -3.88 -10.82
N ASN A 168 5.30 -3.33 -11.31
CA ASN A 168 5.46 -1.91 -11.59
C ASN A 168 5.50 -1.66 -13.11
N GLY A 169 4.87 -0.58 -13.56
CA GLY A 169 4.81 -0.21 -14.96
C GLY A 169 3.39 -0.19 -15.51
N ARG A 170 3.25 -0.36 -16.83
CA ARG A 170 1.97 -0.28 -17.54
C ARG A 170 1.66 -1.59 -18.27
N GLY A 171 0.41 -2.03 -18.20
CA GLY A 171 -0.10 -3.16 -18.98
C GLY A 171 0.23 -4.52 -18.38
N MET A 172 0.32 -4.61 -17.06
CA MET A 172 0.53 -5.87 -16.35
C MET A 172 -0.82 -6.52 -16.05
N ASP A 173 -0.99 -7.76 -16.48
CA ASP A 173 -2.15 -8.60 -16.17
C ASP A 173 -1.62 -9.86 -15.48
N ILE A 174 -1.68 -9.90 -14.15
CA ILE A 174 -0.98 -10.93 -13.37
C ILE A 174 -1.93 -11.58 -12.38
N ASP A 175 -2.08 -12.90 -12.51
CA ASP A 175 -2.80 -13.73 -11.56
C ASP A 175 -1.81 -14.40 -10.59
N ILE A 176 -2.07 -14.24 -9.29
CA ILE A 176 -1.31 -14.85 -8.20
C ILE A 176 -2.26 -15.71 -7.38
N LEU A 177 -2.15 -17.03 -7.53
CA LEU A 177 -3.13 -17.99 -7.04
C LEU A 177 -2.49 -18.99 -6.08
N ASP A 178 -3.23 -19.42 -5.06
CA ASP A 178 -2.88 -20.56 -4.19
C ASP A 178 -1.42 -20.49 -3.64
N SER A 179 -0.95 -19.29 -3.34
CA SER A 179 0.47 -19.03 -3.05
C SER A 179 0.68 -18.54 -1.62
N ILE A 180 1.87 -18.79 -1.09
CA ILE A 180 2.23 -18.49 0.30
C ILE A 180 3.35 -17.47 0.34
N PHE A 181 3.18 -16.42 1.13
CA PHE A 181 4.17 -15.40 1.43
C PHE A 181 4.43 -15.40 2.93
N ARG A 182 5.66 -15.67 3.34
CA ARG A 182 6.06 -15.72 4.75
C ARG A 182 7.26 -14.85 5.01
N ARG A 183 7.14 -13.91 5.95
CA ARG A 183 8.25 -13.06 6.41
C ARG A 183 8.92 -12.27 5.28
N CYS A 184 8.20 -11.99 4.20
CA CYS A 184 8.71 -11.15 3.13
C CYS A 184 8.80 -9.69 3.61
N LYS A 185 9.81 -8.94 3.13
CA LYS A 185 10.07 -7.57 3.57
C LYS A 185 10.26 -6.59 2.42
N GLY A 186 9.47 -5.52 2.37
CA GLY A 186 9.75 -4.36 1.51
C GLY A 186 10.56 -3.31 2.27
N GLY A 187 11.62 -2.75 1.67
CA GLY A 187 12.36 -1.65 2.29
C GLY A 187 13.79 -1.94 2.76
N THR A 188 14.51 -2.90 2.18
CA THR A 188 15.88 -3.26 2.62
C THR A 188 16.91 -2.15 2.45
N THR A 189 16.69 -1.27 1.47
CA THR A 189 17.65 -0.22 1.07
C THR A 189 17.15 1.16 1.43
N HIS A 190 15.86 1.41 1.20
CA HIS A 190 15.19 2.64 1.59
C HIS A 190 14.30 2.36 2.80
N MET A 191 14.90 2.44 3.99
CA MET A 191 14.21 2.24 5.26
C MET A 191 13.07 3.25 5.48
N CYS A 192 13.03 4.34 4.71
CA CYS A 192 12.00 5.38 4.79
C CYS A 192 10.79 5.14 3.86
N ASP A 193 10.95 4.40 2.76
CA ASP A 193 9.96 4.34 1.66
C ASP A 193 9.60 2.91 1.21
N GLY A 194 10.00 1.88 1.97
CA GLY A 194 9.67 0.49 1.63
C GLY A 194 8.18 0.26 1.59
N LYS A 195 7.71 -0.36 0.51
CA LYS A 195 6.29 -0.60 0.23
C LYS A 195 6.00 -2.06 -0.01
N GLY A 196 4.86 -2.55 0.50
CA GLY A 196 4.31 -3.86 0.15
C GLY A 196 5.20 -5.01 0.60
N GLY A 197 5.07 -5.49 1.83
CA GLY A 197 5.98 -6.53 2.36
C GLY A 197 5.97 -7.85 1.59
N ALA A 198 4.85 -8.23 0.98
CA ALA A 198 4.75 -9.32 0.02
C ALA A 198 4.68 -8.78 -1.41
N ILE A 199 3.67 -7.96 -1.71
CA ILE A 199 3.34 -7.55 -3.07
C ILE A 199 3.21 -6.02 -3.17
N ALA A 200 3.81 -5.42 -4.19
CA ALA A 200 3.52 -4.04 -4.57
C ALA A 200 3.01 -3.98 -6.01
N VAL A 201 1.94 -3.21 -6.23
CA VAL A 201 1.30 -3.05 -7.54
C VAL A 201 1.18 -1.56 -7.89
N GLY A 202 1.58 -1.22 -9.11
CA GLY A 202 1.53 0.14 -9.62
C GLY A 202 2.87 0.88 -9.51
N GLY A 203 2.91 2.07 -10.08
CA GLY A 203 4.14 2.85 -10.26
C GLY A 203 4.08 3.67 -11.56
N GLY A 204 4.89 4.73 -11.66
CA GLY A 204 4.83 5.65 -12.80
C GLY A 204 3.82 6.81 -12.58
N LEU A 205 4.12 8.02 -13.03
CA LEU A 205 3.26 9.20 -12.92
C LEU A 205 2.54 9.36 -14.28
N GLN A 206 1.23 9.15 -14.37
CA GLN A 206 0.44 9.56 -15.55
C GLN A 206 -0.67 10.49 -15.13
N THR A 207 -0.87 11.54 -15.90
CA THR A 207 -1.96 12.48 -15.72
C THR A 207 -3.29 11.98 -16.29
N ASP A 208 -3.30 11.00 -17.22
CA ASP A 208 -4.47 10.79 -18.08
C ASP A 208 -4.80 9.33 -18.49
N ALA A 209 -4.58 8.32 -17.64
CA ALA A 209 -4.96 6.93 -17.99
C ALA A 209 -5.70 6.19 -16.84
N PRO A 210 -6.74 5.38 -17.16
CA PRO A 210 -7.37 4.48 -16.18
C PRO A 210 -6.34 3.49 -15.60
N PRO A 211 -6.62 2.78 -14.48
CA PRO A 211 -5.70 1.75 -13.99
C PRO A 211 -5.34 0.76 -15.11
N VAL A 212 -4.04 0.52 -15.27
CA VAL A 212 -3.49 -0.23 -16.43
C VAL A 212 -2.83 -1.53 -16.00
N ASN A 213 -2.66 -1.75 -14.70
CA ASN A 213 -2.23 -3.05 -14.17
C ASN A 213 -3.41 -3.67 -13.44
N ASP A 214 -3.88 -4.82 -13.90
CA ASP A 214 -4.89 -5.63 -13.22
C ASP A 214 -4.16 -6.83 -12.61
N VAL A 215 -4.03 -6.81 -11.29
CA VAL A 215 -3.40 -7.91 -10.56
C VAL A 215 -4.47 -8.58 -9.72
N LEU A 216 -4.60 -9.89 -9.87
CA LEU A 216 -5.44 -10.73 -9.01
C LEU A 216 -4.56 -11.48 -8.01
N VAL A 217 -4.96 -11.46 -6.75
CA VAL A 217 -4.38 -12.30 -5.69
C VAL A 217 -5.51 -13.11 -5.09
N ALA A 218 -5.52 -14.42 -5.30
CA ALA A 218 -6.59 -15.30 -4.83
C ALA A 218 -6.05 -16.50 -4.05
N ASN A 219 -6.80 -16.93 -3.03
CA ASN A 219 -6.49 -18.14 -2.22
C ASN A 219 -5.07 -18.14 -1.63
N CYS A 220 -4.54 -16.96 -1.31
CA CYS A 220 -3.17 -16.83 -0.83
C CYS A 220 -3.12 -16.77 0.71
N LEU A 221 -1.93 -17.05 1.24
CA LEU A 221 -1.57 -16.79 2.64
C LEU A 221 -0.44 -15.77 2.68
N MET A 222 -0.62 -14.69 3.41
CA MET A 222 0.43 -13.70 3.71
C MET A 222 0.62 -13.61 5.21
N GLU A 223 1.75 -14.11 5.69
CA GLU A 223 1.99 -14.28 7.12
C GLU A 223 3.28 -13.57 7.54
N ASN A 224 3.17 -12.69 8.54
CA ASN A 224 4.30 -11.99 9.14
C ASN A 224 5.15 -11.20 8.12
N CYS A 225 4.55 -10.72 7.04
CA CYS A 225 5.22 -9.82 6.10
C CYS A 225 5.38 -8.42 6.69
N SER A 226 6.37 -7.66 6.24
CA SER A 226 6.53 -6.28 6.69
C SER A 226 7.00 -5.32 5.61
N ALA A 227 6.67 -4.05 5.77
CA ALA A 227 7.22 -2.97 4.97
C ALA A 227 7.87 -1.94 5.89
N SER A 228 9.02 -1.38 5.52
CA SER A 228 9.67 -0.32 6.30
C SER A 228 8.86 0.98 6.34
N GLY A 229 7.93 1.15 5.40
CA GLY A 229 6.90 2.18 5.35
C GLY A 229 5.49 1.58 5.17
N ASN A 230 4.89 1.73 3.99
CA ASN A 230 3.47 1.48 3.76
C ASN A 230 3.14 0.05 3.28
N GLY A 231 1.99 -0.49 3.73
CA GLY A 231 1.45 -1.74 3.22
C GLY A 231 2.25 -2.96 3.69
N GLY A 232 2.04 -3.39 4.95
CA GLY A 232 2.85 -4.44 5.55
C GLY A 232 2.82 -5.77 4.80
N SER A 233 1.73 -6.09 4.12
CA SER A 233 1.65 -7.17 3.12
C SER A 233 1.57 -6.65 1.70
N MET A 234 0.63 -5.74 1.41
CA MET A 234 0.35 -5.29 0.05
C MET A 234 0.35 -3.77 -0.03
N TYR A 235 0.85 -3.26 -1.15
CA TYR A 235 0.81 -1.84 -1.48
C TYR A 235 0.26 -1.64 -2.89
N VAL A 236 -0.70 -0.74 -3.03
CA VAL A 236 -1.32 -0.37 -4.32
C VAL A 236 -1.22 1.13 -4.52
N THR A 237 -0.76 1.54 -5.67
CA THR A 237 -0.62 2.96 -6.03
C THR A 237 -1.10 3.23 -7.44
N ILE A 238 -0.82 4.44 -7.93
CA ILE A 238 -1.06 4.94 -9.28
C ILE A 238 -0.97 3.83 -10.33
N ARG A 239 -2.00 3.76 -11.19
CA ARG A 239 -2.21 2.75 -12.25
C ARG A 239 -2.47 1.32 -11.76
N GLY A 240 -2.36 1.06 -10.46
CA GLY A 240 -2.63 -0.24 -9.86
C GLY A 240 -4.12 -0.47 -9.66
N LYS A 241 -4.62 -1.56 -10.22
CA LYS A 241 -5.86 -2.22 -9.83
C LYS A 241 -5.48 -3.57 -9.24
N LEU A 242 -5.74 -3.73 -7.96
CA LEU A 242 -5.53 -4.98 -7.23
C LEU A 242 -6.88 -5.58 -6.84
N ARG A 243 -7.11 -6.82 -7.24
CA ARG A 243 -8.23 -7.65 -6.77
C ARG A 243 -7.66 -8.69 -5.81
N VAL A 244 -8.24 -8.79 -4.62
CA VAL A 244 -7.84 -9.77 -3.61
C VAL A 244 -9.06 -10.59 -3.23
N GLU A 245 -8.95 -11.90 -3.40
CA GLU A 245 -10.04 -12.86 -3.24
C GLU A 245 -9.61 -13.96 -2.26
N ASP A 246 -10.47 -14.29 -1.28
CA ASP A 246 -10.31 -15.47 -0.41
C ASP A 246 -8.90 -15.67 0.17
N THR A 247 -8.25 -14.55 0.53
CA THR A 247 -6.85 -14.52 0.99
C THR A 247 -6.79 -14.19 2.48
N LEU A 248 -5.89 -14.87 3.19
CA LEU A 248 -5.59 -14.60 4.59
C LEU A 248 -4.32 -13.75 4.69
N ILE A 249 -4.44 -12.57 5.29
CA ILE A 249 -3.32 -11.69 5.64
C ILE A 249 -3.24 -11.66 7.17
N GLU A 250 -2.18 -12.19 7.75
CA GLU A 250 -2.04 -12.32 9.20
C GLU A 250 -0.68 -11.85 9.71
N GLY A 251 -0.67 -11.10 10.82
CA GLY A 251 0.57 -10.71 11.52
C GLY A 251 1.46 -9.74 10.74
N CYS A 252 0.97 -9.19 9.62
CA CYS A 252 1.75 -8.28 8.79
C CYS A 252 1.94 -6.90 9.44
N SER A 253 3.03 -6.20 9.10
CA SER A 253 3.38 -4.93 9.75
C SER A 253 3.88 -3.84 8.80
N ALA A 254 3.28 -2.66 8.87
CA ALA A 254 3.78 -1.42 8.27
C ALA A 254 4.59 -0.68 9.33
N LEU A 255 5.90 -0.60 9.13
CA LEU A 255 6.86 -0.10 10.10
C LEU A 255 7.19 1.38 9.85
N ASN A 256 7.99 1.94 10.74
CA ASN A 256 8.50 3.30 10.64
C ASN A 256 10.03 3.28 10.85
N GLU A 257 10.75 2.49 10.05
CA GLU A 257 12.18 2.19 10.27
C GLU A 257 13.13 3.37 9.91
N GLY A 258 12.61 4.45 9.31
CA GLY A 258 13.38 5.65 8.94
C GLY A 258 13.72 6.62 10.09
N GLN A 259 13.13 6.46 11.28
CA GLN A 259 13.19 7.44 12.39
C GLN A 259 14.53 7.51 13.16
N GLY A 260 15.52 6.67 12.81
CA GLY A 260 16.79 6.54 13.56
C GLY A 260 18.02 7.21 12.94
N LEU A 261 17.91 7.77 11.74
CA LEU A 261 19.03 8.47 11.10
C LEU A 261 19.08 9.94 11.57
N PRO A 262 20.28 10.56 11.66
CA PRO A 262 20.39 11.99 11.96
C PRO A 262 19.84 12.80 10.78
N LEU A 263 18.53 12.98 10.78
CA LEU A 263 17.81 13.74 9.78
C LEU A 263 17.93 15.22 10.13
N THR A 264 18.33 16.02 9.16
CA THR A 264 18.25 17.48 9.26
C THR A 264 16.77 17.87 9.47
N THR A 265 16.54 19.02 10.09
CA THR A 265 15.24 19.47 10.64
C THR A 265 14.04 19.52 9.67
N ASP A 266 14.24 19.28 8.37
CA ASP A 266 13.17 19.21 7.35
C ASP A 266 12.75 17.78 6.96
N ASP A 267 13.53 16.76 7.30
CA ASP A 267 13.25 15.35 6.97
C ASP A 267 12.49 14.58 8.07
N TYR A 268 12.17 15.26 9.18
CA TYR A 268 11.42 14.70 10.32
C TYR A 268 9.98 14.23 9.97
N ARG A 269 9.58 14.31 8.69
CA ARG A 269 8.17 14.21 8.23
C ARG A 269 7.88 13.08 7.23
N ARG A 270 8.81 12.19 6.88
CA ARG A 270 8.61 11.24 5.77
C ARG A 270 8.79 9.78 6.11
N SER A 271 7.94 9.28 7.00
CA SER A 271 7.70 7.84 7.08
C SER A 271 6.35 7.57 7.71
N GLU A 272 5.41 7.19 6.85
CA GLU A 272 4.04 6.86 7.21
C GLU A 272 3.93 5.34 7.21
N GLY A 273 4.20 4.69 8.34
CA GLY A 273 3.96 3.26 8.50
C GLY A 273 2.47 2.93 8.53
N MET A 274 1.75 3.10 7.41
CA MET A 274 0.30 2.92 7.31
C MET A 274 -0.09 1.63 6.59
N GLY A 275 -1.27 1.10 6.92
CA GLY A 275 -1.81 -0.09 6.26
C GLY A 275 -1.02 -1.34 6.67
N GLY A 276 -1.13 -1.76 7.92
CA GLY A 276 -0.38 -2.91 8.45
C GLY A 276 -0.61 -4.19 7.64
N GLY A 277 -1.84 -4.40 7.18
CA GLY A 277 -2.16 -5.37 6.12
C GLY A 277 -1.91 -4.76 4.74
N ILE A 278 -2.80 -3.86 4.32
CA ILE A 278 -2.81 -3.29 2.96
C ILE A 278 -2.80 -1.76 3.02
N HIS A 279 -2.05 -1.13 2.12
CA HIS A 279 -2.12 0.30 1.89
C HIS A 279 -2.48 0.62 0.42
N VAL A 280 -3.42 1.54 0.22
CA VAL A 280 -3.82 2.06 -1.09
C VAL A 280 -3.59 3.56 -1.12
N SER A 281 -2.69 4.02 -1.99
CA SER A 281 -2.42 5.45 -2.17
C SER A 281 -3.20 6.04 -3.36
N ALA A 282 -2.99 7.34 -3.61
CA ALA A 282 -3.56 8.08 -4.73
C ALA A 282 -3.49 7.32 -6.07
N GLY A 283 -4.59 7.33 -6.82
CA GLY A 283 -4.72 6.66 -8.12
C GLY A 283 -4.79 5.13 -8.09
N GLY A 284 -4.69 4.51 -6.90
CA GLY A 284 -4.81 3.06 -6.72
C GLY A 284 -6.25 2.60 -6.48
N TYR A 285 -6.58 1.44 -7.03
CA TYR A 285 -7.88 0.77 -6.88
C TYR A 285 -7.68 -0.60 -6.24
N LEU A 286 -8.40 -0.84 -5.15
CA LEU A 286 -8.41 -2.11 -4.44
C LEU A 286 -9.83 -2.68 -4.44
N TYR A 287 -9.95 -3.96 -4.76
CA TYR A 287 -11.18 -4.73 -4.65
C TYR A 287 -10.91 -5.91 -3.72
N LEU A 288 -11.64 -6.00 -2.63
CA LEU A 288 -11.56 -7.07 -1.65
C LEU A 288 -12.82 -7.91 -1.74
N GLN A 289 -12.68 -9.22 -1.90
CA GLN A 289 -13.82 -10.10 -2.05
C GLN A 289 -13.64 -11.40 -1.25
N GLY A 290 -14.64 -11.72 -0.43
CA GLY A 290 -14.81 -13.07 0.11
C GLY A 290 -15.85 -13.82 -0.72
N GLY A 291 -15.50 -15.02 -1.20
CA GLY A 291 -16.41 -15.89 -1.94
C GLY A 291 -17.48 -16.55 -1.06
N ASP A 292 -18.40 -17.27 -1.69
CA ASP A 292 -19.46 -18.01 -0.97
C ASP A 292 -18.90 -19.20 -0.15
N SER A 293 -17.77 -19.75 -0.58
CA SER A 293 -17.06 -20.87 0.06
C SER A 293 -15.82 -20.45 0.84
N GLY A 294 -15.47 -19.18 0.80
CA GLY A 294 -14.23 -18.63 1.36
C GLY A 294 -14.49 -17.40 2.22
N CYS A 295 -13.47 -16.97 2.96
CA CYS A 295 -13.49 -15.73 3.70
C CYS A 295 -12.17 -15.02 3.46
N MET A 296 -12.23 -13.77 3.03
CA MET A 296 -11.03 -12.92 3.04
C MET A 296 -10.85 -12.36 4.45
N GLN A 297 -9.62 -12.42 4.98
CA GLN A 297 -9.33 -11.90 6.31
C GLN A 297 -8.04 -11.09 6.35
N ILE A 298 -8.10 -9.93 7.02
CA ILE A 298 -6.95 -9.13 7.42
C ILE A 298 -6.93 -9.12 8.95
N GLY A 299 -6.04 -9.93 9.51
CA GLY A 299 -5.99 -10.29 10.92
C GLY A 299 -4.68 -9.90 11.59
N ASN A 300 -4.74 -9.41 12.83
CA ASN A 300 -3.56 -9.25 13.69
C ASN A 300 -2.43 -8.39 13.07
N CYS A 301 -2.76 -7.48 12.16
CA CYS A 301 -1.78 -6.62 11.51
C CYS A 301 -1.48 -5.37 12.33
N ASN A 302 -0.29 -4.80 12.14
CA ASN A 302 0.17 -3.62 12.88
C ASN A 302 0.61 -2.50 11.94
N ALA A 303 0.08 -1.30 12.15
CA ALA A 303 0.59 -0.08 11.52
C ALA A 303 1.31 0.75 12.58
N ALA A 304 2.55 1.15 12.32
CA ALA A 304 3.29 2.08 13.17
C ALA A 304 2.62 3.45 13.24
N VAL A 305 1.78 3.81 12.25
CA VAL A 305 1.15 5.11 12.13
C VAL A 305 -0.38 5.03 12.17
N SER A 306 -1.05 4.52 11.14
CA SER A 306 -2.53 4.47 11.05
C SER A 306 -3.00 3.40 10.07
N GLY A 307 -4.24 2.90 10.22
CA GLY A 307 -4.77 1.84 9.37
C GLY A 307 -4.13 0.49 9.66
N GLY A 308 -4.39 -0.09 10.83
CA GLY A 308 -3.77 -1.36 11.24
C GLY A 308 -4.04 -2.48 10.24
N GLY A 309 -5.29 -2.65 9.81
CA GLY A 309 -5.66 -3.59 8.76
C GLY A 309 -5.47 -2.99 7.36
N LEU A 310 -6.24 -1.94 7.07
CA LEU A 310 -6.25 -1.25 5.78
C LEU A 310 -6.07 0.26 5.93
N SER A 311 -5.24 0.85 5.08
CA SER A 311 -5.14 2.29 4.89
C SER A 311 -5.49 2.66 3.46
N VAL A 312 -6.36 3.66 3.29
CA VAL A 312 -6.78 4.22 2.00
C VAL A 312 -6.53 5.72 2.02
N LYS A 313 -5.50 6.16 1.31
CA LYS A 313 -5.04 7.55 1.30
C LYS A 313 -5.09 8.12 -0.11
N SER A 314 -6.18 8.82 -0.43
CA SER A 314 -6.57 9.19 -1.81
C SER A 314 -6.73 8.02 -2.78
N GLY A 315 -6.73 6.77 -2.30
CA GLY A 315 -7.06 5.59 -3.08
C GLY A 315 -8.55 5.25 -3.03
N LYS A 316 -8.94 4.17 -3.70
CA LYS A 316 -10.31 3.64 -3.67
C LYS A 316 -10.30 2.17 -3.30
N ALA A 317 -11.06 1.80 -2.28
CA ALA A 317 -11.24 0.42 -1.85
C ALA A 317 -12.72 0.04 -1.90
N PHE A 318 -13.01 -1.07 -2.58
CA PHE A 318 -14.33 -1.67 -2.70
C PHE A 318 -14.30 -3.05 -2.05
N VAL A 319 -15.23 -3.32 -1.14
CA VAL A 319 -15.24 -4.55 -0.34
C VAL A 319 -16.57 -5.27 -0.51
N SER A 320 -16.53 -6.58 -0.76
CA SER A 320 -17.72 -7.40 -1.04
C SER A 320 -17.61 -8.80 -0.46
N GLY A 321 -18.76 -9.41 -0.16
CA GLY A 321 -18.85 -10.76 0.40
C GLY A 321 -18.30 -10.85 1.83
N ASN A 322 -17.83 -12.05 2.18
CA ASN A 322 -17.34 -12.38 3.53
C ASN A 322 -15.91 -11.85 3.75
N VAL A 323 -15.79 -10.61 4.21
CA VAL A 323 -14.49 -9.96 4.47
C VAL A 323 -14.38 -9.57 5.93
N ILE A 324 -13.32 -10.00 6.60
CA ILE A 324 -13.09 -9.77 8.03
C ILE A 324 -11.84 -8.92 8.25
N PHE A 325 -11.98 -7.85 9.02
CA PHE A 325 -10.86 -7.10 9.61
C PHE A 325 -10.85 -7.34 11.12
N GLU A 326 -9.87 -8.08 11.62
CA GLU A 326 -9.86 -8.53 13.01
C GLU A 326 -8.52 -8.29 13.71
N GLY A 327 -8.54 -7.84 14.97
CA GLY A 327 -7.34 -7.83 15.81
C GLY A 327 -6.23 -6.87 15.35
N ASN A 328 -6.52 -5.94 14.44
CA ASN A 328 -5.51 -5.06 13.86
C ASN A 328 -5.23 -3.84 14.76
N ASN A 329 -3.99 -3.34 14.76
CA ASN A 329 -3.54 -2.25 15.63
C ASN A 329 -2.97 -1.06 14.86
N ALA A 330 -3.44 0.15 15.16
CA ALA A 330 -2.82 1.41 14.74
C ALA A 330 -2.08 2.06 15.92
N ASN A 331 -0.74 2.00 15.88
CA ASN A 331 0.14 2.31 17.01
C ASN A 331 0.70 3.74 17.03
N GLY A 332 0.31 4.59 16.08
CA GLY A 332 0.86 5.95 15.98
C GLY A 332 0.64 6.81 17.23
N SER A 333 1.51 7.80 17.40
CA SER A 333 1.46 8.79 18.48
C SER A 333 0.24 9.69 18.33
N ALA A 334 -0.66 9.70 19.33
CA ALA A 334 -1.82 10.59 19.26
C ALA A 334 -1.46 12.06 19.44
N VAL A 335 -0.32 12.36 20.07
CA VAL A 335 0.21 13.73 20.22
C VAL A 335 0.50 14.34 18.85
N ASP A 336 1.00 13.54 17.92
CA ASP A 336 1.30 13.94 16.54
C ASP A 336 0.08 13.77 15.60
N GLY A 337 -1.07 13.41 16.17
CA GLY A 337 -2.31 13.19 15.45
C GLY A 337 -2.42 11.84 14.73
N TYR A 338 -1.46 10.93 14.90
CA TYR A 338 -1.48 9.57 14.35
C TYR A 338 -2.26 8.60 15.27
N GLY A 339 -2.21 7.30 14.95
CA GLY A 339 -2.85 6.24 15.74
C GLY A 339 -4.33 6.03 15.43
N ASN A 340 -4.78 6.38 14.24
CA ASN A 340 -6.20 6.29 13.85
C ASN A 340 -6.51 5.06 13.02
N GLY A 341 -7.75 4.57 13.08
CA GLY A 341 -8.26 3.50 12.23
C GLY A 341 -7.57 2.16 12.49
N GLY A 342 -7.91 1.49 13.59
CA GLY A 342 -7.33 0.19 13.93
C GLY A 342 -7.61 -0.84 12.82
N GLY A 343 -8.87 -0.97 12.43
CA GLY A 343 -9.29 -1.77 11.28
C GLY A 343 -8.98 -1.05 9.97
N VAL A 344 -9.64 0.08 9.73
CA VAL A 344 -9.60 0.83 8.47
C VAL A 344 -9.37 2.33 8.70
N PHE A 345 -8.46 2.91 7.93
CA PHE A 345 -8.13 4.34 7.94
C PHE A 345 -8.32 4.93 6.54
N VAL A 346 -9.16 5.95 6.40
CA VAL A 346 -9.50 6.58 5.10
C VAL A 346 -9.24 8.07 5.15
N THR A 347 -8.36 8.57 4.28
CA THR A 347 -7.97 9.99 4.26
C THR A 347 -7.68 10.49 2.83
N THR A 348 -7.41 11.79 2.72
CA THR A 348 -6.87 12.41 1.51
C THR A 348 -5.42 12.81 1.71
N SER A 349 -4.63 12.64 0.64
CA SER A 349 -3.25 13.07 0.51
C SER A 349 -3.10 14.56 0.16
N TYR A 350 -4.20 15.27 -0.10
CA TYR A 350 -4.15 16.65 -0.61
C TYR A 350 -3.36 17.62 0.26
N HIS A 351 -3.28 17.33 1.56
CA HIS A 351 -2.62 18.17 2.54
C HIS A 351 -1.36 17.55 3.13
N ASP A 352 -0.88 16.42 2.60
CA ASP A 352 0.28 15.70 3.16
C ASP A 352 1.56 16.52 3.16
N ASP A 353 1.64 17.50 2.27
CA ASP A 353 2.83 18.29 2.01
C ASP A 353 2.49 19.69 1.51
N ASN A 354 3.49 20.58 1.58
CA ASN A 354 3.30 21.99 1.29
C ASN A 354 2.84 22.20 -0.16
N PRO A 355 1.61 22.71 -0.39
CA PRO A 355 1.19 23.10 -1.73
C PRO A 355 2.05 24.28 -2.20
N PRO A 356 2.34 24.39 -3.50
CA PRO A 356 2.03 23.48 -4.60
C PRO A 356 3.14 22.45 -4.92
N PHE A 357 4.05 22.16 -3.98
CA PHE A 357 5.29 21.43 -4.27
C PHE A 357 5.34 20.01 -3.71
N GLY A 358 4.28 19.60 -3.04
CA GLY A 358 4.12 18.30 -2.44
C GLY A 358 3.74 17.18 -3.41
N ALA A 359 4.26 15.96 -3.19
CA ALA A 359 3.84 14.74 -3.86
C ALA A 359 2.39 14.34 -3.52
N GLY A 360 1.95 14.52 -2.28
CA GLY A 360 0.55 14.27 -1.87
C GLY A 360 -0.42 15.29 -2.47
N TRP A 361 -0.03 16.57 -2.46
CA TRP A 361 -0.73 17.66 -3.14
C TRP A 361 -0.76 17.45 -4.67
N GLY A 362 0.37 17.07 -5.26
CA GLY A 362 0.48 16.78 -6.69
C GLY A 362 -0.41 15.61 -7.08
N ALA A 363 -0.35 14.49 -6.35
CA ALA A 363 -1.17 13.32 -6.64
C ALA A 363 -2.67 13.62 -6.48
N SER A 364 -3.08 14.29 -5.40
CA SER A 364 -4.48 14.67 -5.21
C SER A 364 -4.97 15.67 -6.27
N THR A 365 -4.14 16.60 -6.74
CA THR A 365 -4.50 17.55 -7.80
C THR A 365 -4.58 16.86 -9.16
N LEU A 366 -3.65 15.96 -9.46
CA LEU A 366 -3.59 15.23 -10.71
C LEU A 366 -4.74 14.24 -10.87
N TYR A 367 -5.06 13.49 -9.81
CA TYR A 367 -6.11 12.47 -9.85
C TYR A 367 -7.46 13.01 -9.40
N ASN A 368 -7.51 14.20 -8.80
CA ASN A 368 -8.70 14.76 -8.14
C ASN A 368 -9.38 13.74 -7.21
N ASP A 369 -8.56 12.89 -6.56
CA ASP A 369 -9.02 11.73 -5.82
C ASP A 369 -9.12 12.04 -4.33
N HIS A 370 -10.20 11.55 -3.73
CA HIS A 370 -10.40 11.48 -2.29
C HIS A 370 -10.36 10.02 -1.86
N GLY A 371 -9.88 9.77 -0.64
CA GLY A 371 -9.89 8.41 -0.09
C GLY A 371 -11.32 7.89 -0.02
N MET A 372 -11.56 6.72 -0.58
CA MET A 372 -12.89 6.10 -0.58
C MET A 372 -12.81 4.66 -0.10
N PHE A 373 -13.68 4.32 0.84
CA PHE A 373 -13.99 2.96 1.22
C PHE A 373 -15.47 2.69 1.03
N ALA A 374 -15.82 1.63 0.31
CA ALA A 374 -17.20 1.24 0.10
C ALA A 374 -17.38 -0.27 0.23
N THR A 375 -18.29 -0.70 1.08
CA THR A 375 -18.81 -2.07 1.02
C THR A 375 -19.94 -2.12 -0.01
N VAL A 376 -19.85 -3.00 -0.99
CA VAL A 376 -20.84 -3.10 -2.08
C VAL A 376 -21.88 -4.20 -1.84
N SER A 377 -21.68 -5.05 -0.83
CA SER A 377 -22.62 -6.07 -0.38
C SER A 377 -22.52 -6.30 1.13
N PRO A 378 -23.52 -6.94 1.76
CA PRO A 378 -23.40 -7.45 3.12
C PRO A 378 -22.27 -8.48 3.27
N GLY A 379 -21.86 -8.73 4.52
CA GLY A 379 -20.87 -9.77 4.87
C GLY A 379 -19.53 -9.25 5.40
N VAL A 380 -19.34 -7.92 5.44
CA VAL A 380 -18.12 -7.31 5.97
C VAL A 380 -18.18 -7.20 7.49
N VAL A 381 -17.19 -7.73 8.20
CA VAL A 381 -17.08 -7.71 9.66
C VAL A 381 -15.79 -7.00 10.10
N ILE A 382 -15.91 -6.02 10.99
CA ILE A 382 -14.79 -5.25 11.52
C ILE A 382 -14.84 -5.32 13.03
N THR A 383 -13.94 -6.11 13.61
CA THR A 383 -14.03 -6.51 15.00
C THR A 383 -12.68 -6.58 15.72
N ALA A 384 -12.69 -6.38 17.04
CA ALA A 384 -11.51 -6.54 17.89
C ALA A 384 -10.27 -5.71 17.46
N ASN A 385 -10.45 -4.64 16.68
CA ASN A 385 -9.35 -3.78 16.25
C ASN A 385 -9.07 -2.69 17.28
N LYS A 386 -7.83 -2.18 17.30
CA LYS A 386 -7.36 -1.18 18.25
C LYS A 386 -6.72 0.02 17.57
N ALA A 387 -7.08 1.21 18.01
CA ALA A 387 -6.47 2.47 17.62
C ALA A 387 -5.91 3.19 18.85
N ASN A 388 -4.71 3.76 18.76
CA ASN A 388 -4.10 4.58 19.83
C ASN A 388 -4.72 5.98 19.96
N ARG A 389 -5.55 6.40 19.01
CA ARG A 389 -6.25 7.70 19.01
C ARG A 389 -7.73 7.57 18.74
N TRP A 390 -8.14 7.39 17.48
CA TRP A 390 -9.55 7.40 17.08
C TRP A 390 -9.94 6.28 16.15
N GLY A 391 -11.19 5.84 16.26
CA GLY A 391 -11.80 4.92 15.32
C GLY A 391 -11.14 3.54 15.37
N GLY A 392 -11.44 2.76 16.41
CA GLY A 392 -10.90 1.41 16.55
C GLY A 392 -11.23 0.57 15.32
N GLY A 393 -12.48 0.66 14.83
CA GLY A 393 -12.92 0.02 13.59
C GLY A 393 -12.58 0.89 12.38
N PHE A 394 -13.16 2.09 12.29
CA PHE A 394 -12.97 3.02 11.18
C PHE A 394 -12.53 4.41 11.64
N TYR A 395 -11.64 5.02 10.86
CA TYR A 395 -11.41 6.46 10.87
C TYR A 395 -11.57 7.04 9.46
N ALA A 396 -12.31 8.14 9.33
CA ALA A 396 -12.37 8.99 8.13
C ALA A 396 -12.08 10.44 8.47
N GLY A 397 -10.97 10.97 7.98
CA GLY A 397 -10.56 12.33 8.33
C GLY A 397 -9.22 12.72 7.74
N ILE A 398 -8.59 13.74 8.31
CA ILE A 398 -7.38 14.37 7.78
C ILE A 398 -6.19 13.43 7.92
N SER A 399 -5.37 13.39 6.88
CA SER A 399 -4.04 12.82 6.99
C SER A 399 -3.21 13.63 8.00
N PRO A 400 -2.67 13.00 9.08
CA PRO A 400 -1.77 13.69 10.00
C PRO A 400 -0.42 14.01 9.31
N PRO A 401 0.45 14.87 9.88
CA PRO A 401 0.39 15.50 11.21
C PRO A 401 -0.31 16.86 11.23
N TRP A 402 -1.10 17.21 10.21
CA TRP A 402 -1.57 18.57 9.93
C TRP A 402 -2.61 19.16 10.91
N TYR A 403 -2.72 18.58 12.12
CA TYR A 403 -3.42 19.17 13.26
C TYR A 403 -2.58 20.34 13.81
N GLY A 404 -2.78 21.55 13.27
CA GLY A 404 -2.12 22.75 13.81
C GLY A 404 -1.72 23.83 12.81
N SER A 405 -1.92 23.64 11.50
CA SER A 405 -1.81 24.76 10.56
C SER A 405 -3.02 25.67 10.75
N TRP A 406 -2.89 26.69 11.60
CA TRP A 406 -3.92 27.69 11.84
C TRP A 406 -3.75 28.88 10.88
N PRO A 407 -4.82 29.40 10.26
CA PRO A 407 -6.20 28.89 10.32
C PRO A 407 -6.34 27.54 9.59
N PRO A 408 -7.26 26.65 10.04
CA PRO A 408 -7.52 25.38 9.38
C PRO A 408 -8.10 25.64 7.99
N LYS A 409 -7.23 25.76 6.98
CA LYS A 409 -7.61 26.01 5.57
C LYS A 409 -7.96 24.72 4.82
N ASN A 410 -7.88 23.58 5.50
CA ASN A 410 -7.90 22.30 4.82
C ASN A 410 -9.35 21.84 4.68
N VAL A 411 -9.62 21.03 3.67
CA VAL A 411 -10.96 20.49 3.37
C VAL A 411 -10.74 19.01 3.10
N ASN A 412 -11.56 18.14 3.68
CA ASN A 412 -11.42 16.70 3.51
C ASN A 412 -12.73 16.08 3.02
N ASN A 413 -12.61 15.24 1.99
CA ASN A 413 -13.73 14.59 1.32
C ASN A 413 -13.60 13.06 1.37
N ALA A 414 -12.96 12.49 2.40
CA ALA A 414 -12.95 11.05 2.60
C ALA A 414 -14.39 10.49 2.59
N VAL A 415 -14.60 9.38 1.88
CA VAL A 415 -15.91 8.76 1.69
C VAL A 415 -15.91 7.37 2.32
N ILE A 416 -16.88 7.11 3.20
CA ILE A 416 -17.15 5.77 3.73
C ILE A 416 -18.60 5.41 3.42
N THR A 417 -18.80 4.30 2.73
CA THR A 417 -20.12 3.68 2.52
C THR A 417 -20.11 2.26 3.09
N LEU A 418 -20.95 2.02 4.10
CA LEU A 418 -21.17 0.71 4.70
C LEU A 418 -22.60 0.25 4.37
N VAL A 419 -22.72 -0.97 3.84
CA VAL A 419 -23.94 -1.61 3.38
C VAL A 419 -23.94 -3.03 3.92
N GLY A 420 -24.78 -3.33 4.89
CA GLY A 420 -24.85 -4.67 5.48
C GLY A 420 -23.58 -5.10 6.24
N ALA A 421 -22.78 -4.15 6.72
CA ALA A 421 -21.57 -4.43 7.47
C ALA A 421 -21.84 -4.55 8.98
N MET A 422 -20.91 -5.18 9.70
CA MET A 422 -20.91 -5.30 11.16
C MET A 422 -19.64 -4.66 11.73
N VAL A 423 -19.79 -3.66 12.60
CA VAL A 423 -18.67 -2.97 13.27
C VAL A 423 -18.88 -3.05 14.78
N GLN A 424 -18.07 -3.87 15.44
CA GLN A 424 -18.25 -4.17 16.87
C GLN A 424 -16.94 -4.48 17.57
N SER A 425 -16.90 -4.45 18.90
CA SER A 425 -15.75 -4.94 19.68
C SER A 425 -14.42 -4.21 19.39
N ASN A 426 -14.44 -3.05 18.72
CA ASN A 426 -13.23 -2.28 18.43
C ASN A 426 -12.94 -1.27 19.54
N THR A 427 -11.67 -0.94 19.77
CA THR A 427 -11.25 -0.03 20.83
C THR A 427 -10.43 1.12 20.27
N ALA A 428 -10.75 2.35 20.67
CA ALA A 428 -9.88 3.51 20.47
C ALA A 428 -9.46 4.03 21.84
N HIS A 429 -8.18 4.35 22.00
CA HIS A 429 -7.64 4.94 23.22
C HIS A 429 -7.39 6.44 23.01
N GLN A 430 -7.66 7.25 24.01
CA GLN A 430 -7.17 8.63 24.01
C GLN A 430 -5.72 8.64 24.52
N SER A 431 -4.81 9.34 23.83
CA SER A 431 -3.44 9.53 24.31
C SER A 431 -3.08 10.99 24.62
N THR A 432 -4.03 11.77 25.16
CA THR A 432 -3.71 13.05 25.83
C THR A 432 -4.60 13.26 27.06
N ASN A 433 -4.05 13.91 28.09
CA ASN A 433 -4.59 14.05 29.45
C ASN A 433 -5.84 14.97 29.57
N GLU A 434 -6.56 15.23 28.48
CA GLU A 434 -7.65 16.21 28.44
C GLU A 434 -8.95 15.56 27.95
N SER A 435 -9.69 14.99 28.91
CA SER A 435 -11.04 14.38 28.79
C SER A 435 -11.18 13.06 28.02
N PRO A 436 -11.59 11.93 28.67
CA PRO A 436 -11.77 10.62 28.03
C PRO A 436 -12.73 10.70 26.85
N LEU A 437 -12.19 10.59 25.64
CA LEU A 437 -13.01 10.16 24.50
C LEU A 437 -13.32 8.69 24.68
N MET A 438 -14.61 8.36 24.72
CA MET A 438 -15.09 7.00 24.88
C MET A 438 -14.61 6.14 23.70
N PRO A 439 -14.41 4.81 23.89
CA PRO A 439 -14.06 3.90 22.80
C PRO A 439 -15.00 4.11 21.62
N SER A 440 -14.43 4.41 20.44
CA SER A 440 -15.19 4.67 19.22
C SER A 440 -15.06 3.51 18.23
N GLN A 441 -16.20 3.00 17.75
CA GLN A 441 -16.20 2.04 16.64
C GLN A 441 -15.85 2.75 15.33
N ILE A 442 -16.44 3.93 15.13
CA ILE A 442 -16.21 4.79 13.97
C ILE A 442 -15.89 6.21 14.47
N ALA A 443 -14.88 6.84 13.88
CA ALA A 443 -14.57 8.25 14.10
C ALA A 443 -14.48 9.00 12.76
N SER A 444 -15.00 10.22 12.73
CA SER A 444 -14.81 11.11 11.59
C SER A 444 -14.59 12.56 11.98
N GLU A 445 -13.71 13.22 11.23
CA GLU A 445 -13.34 14.62 11.42
C GLU A 445 -13.64 15.47 10.19
N ARG A 446 -14.15 16.68 10.46
CA ARG A 446 -14.39 17.71 9.45
C ARG A 446 -13.23 18.71 9.42
N VAL A 447 -12.91 19.23 8.23
CA VAL A 447 -12.23 20.52 8.09
C VAL A 447 -13.01 21.38 7.10
N GLN A 448 -13.23 22.64 7.50
CA GLN A 448 -14.05 23.69 6.88
C GLN A 448 -14.66 23.41 5.49
N GLY A 449 -15.99 23.51 5.36
CA GLY A 449 -16.66 23.68 4.06
C GLY A 449 -17.08 22.41 3.32
N SER A 450 -16.59 21.23 3.69
CA SER A 450 -17.16 19.93 3.26
C SER A 450 -17.20 18.94 4.42
N SER A 451 -18.04 17.91 4.30
CA SER A 451 -18.16 16.83 5.29
C SER A 451 -17.63 15.53 4.67
N ALA A 452 -16.99 14.69 5.47
CA ALA A 452 -16.82 13.29 5.09
C ALA A 452 -18.19 12.69 4.78
N LEU A 453 -18.32 12.00 3.64
CA LEU A 453 -19.57 11.37 3.27
C LEU A 453 -19.63 10.00 3.93
N LEU A 454 -20.39 9.92 5.03
CA LEU A 454 -20.66 8.69 5.76
C LEU A 454 -22.06 8.19 5.40
N ASN A 455 -22.14 7.01 4.80
CA ASN A 455 -23.40 6.35 4.50
C ASN A 455 -23.43 4.98 5.19
N PHE A 456 -24.45 4.74 6.01
CA PHE A 456 -24.67 3.49 6.71
C PHE A 456 -26.04 2.95 6.31
N ASN A 457 -26.06 1.95 5.44
CA ASN A 457 -27.28 1.24 5.06
C ASN A 457 -27.26 -0.16 5.68
N SER A 458 -28.30 -0.52 6.42
CA SER A 458 -28.46 -1.87 6.99
C SER A 458 -27.24 -2.37 7.77
N THR A 459 -26.50 -1.47 8.43
CA THR A 459 -25.25 -1.78 9.14
C THR A 459 -25.53 -1.98 10.63
N ASP A 460 -24.89 -2.99 11.27
CA ASP A 460 -24.93 -3.17 12.74
C ASP A 460 -23.68 -2.55 13.35
N ILE A 461 -23.88 -1.55 14.21
CA ILE A 461 -22.81 -0.86 14.92
C ILE A 461 -23.07 -0.98 16.43
N SER A 462 -22.14 -1.62 17.14
CA SER A 462 -22.25 -1.79 18.59
C SER A 462 -20.95 -1.46 19.33
N GLY A 463 -21.06 -0.62 20.35
CA GLY A 463 -19.98 -0.39 21.32
C GLY A 463 -19.70 -1.61 22.20
N ASN A 464 -18.57 -1.60 22.91
CA ASN A 464 -18.11 -2.69 23.77
C ASN A 464 -18.74 -2.64 25.17
N ALA A 465 -19.27 -1.47 25.57
CA ALA A 465 -19.98 -1.21 26.83
C ALA A 465 -21.13 -0.20 26.68
N THR A 466 -21.96 -0.04 27.71
CA THR A 466 -23.09 0.93 27.75
C THR A 466 -22.67 2.40 27.64
N THR A 467 -21.38 2.70 27.82
CA THR A 467 -20.80 4.05 27.72
C THR A 467 -19.93 4.22 26.47
N ASP A 468 -19.95 3.29 25.53
CA ASP A 468 -19.11 3.38 24.33
C ASP A 468 -19.81 4.16 23.22
N ILE A 469 -19.04 5.02 22.55
CA ILE A 469 -19.54 5.82 21.44
C ILE A 469 -19.53 4.93 20.19
N GLY A 470 -20.72 4.61 19.65
CA GLY A 470 -20.81 3.94 18.35
C GLY A 470 -20.13 4.76 17.24
N ILE A 471 -20.41 6.06 17.18
CA ILE A 471 -19.85 6.96 16.15
C ILE A 471 -19.44 8.30 16.80
N TYR A 472 -18.16 8.64 16.70
CA TYR A 472 -17.63 9.95 17.08
C TYR A 472 -17.56 10.87 15.87
N LEU A 473 -18.21 12.03 15.94
CA LEU A 473 -18.22 13.04 14.88
C LEU A 473 -17.78 14.39 15.46
N TRP A 474 -16.72 14.97 14.91
CA TRP A 474 -16.20 16.28 15.36
C TRP A 474 -17.09 17.47 14.95
N ASP A 475 -17.98 17.33 13.96
CA ASP A 475 -18.98 18.35 13.57
C ASP A 475 -20.16 17.75 12.76
N SER A 476 -21.22 18.53 12.49
CA SER A 476 -22.50 18.11 11.92
C SER A 476 -22.38 17.34 10.59
N ILE A 477 -22.82 16.09 10.59
CA ILE A 477 -23.05 15.27 9.40
C ILE A 477 -24.52 14.85 9.40
N VAL A 478 -25.11 14.75 8.21
CA VAL A 478 -26.41 14.10 8.00
C VAL A 478 -26.12 12.67 7.58
N PRO A 479 -26.04 11.69 8.51
CA PRO A 479 -25.84 10.31 8.12
C PRO A 479 -27.09 9.83 7.35
N GLY A 480 -26.88 9.17 6.21
CA GLY A 480 -27.89 8.27 5.66
C GLY A 480 -27.92 7.01 6.52
N THR A 481 -29.05 6.72 7.17
CA THR A 481 -29.16 5.65 8.20
C THR A 481 -30.27 4.63 7.92
N GLU A 482 -30.72 4.49 6.67
CA GLU A 482 -31.81 3.58 6.34
C GLU A 482 -31.49 2.14 6.78
N GLY A 483 -32.36 1.55 7.60
CA GLY A 483 -32.20 0.18 8.12
C GLY A 483 -31.04 -0.05 9.09
N THR A 484 -30.30 0.99 9.52
CA THR A 484 -29.12 0.86 10.39
C THR A 484 -29.51 0.73 11.86
N PHE A 485 -28.94 -0.26 12.55
CA PHE A 485 -29.17 -0.52 13.97
C PHE A 485 -28.01 0.00 14.83
N PHE A 486 -28.34 0.82 15.84
CA PHE A 486 -27.39 1.32 16.83
C PHE A 486 -27.72 0.73 18.20
N LYS A 487 -26.80 -0.02 18.82
CA LYS A 487 -27.01 -0.50 20.21
C LYS A 487 -26.75 0.58 21.26
N ALA A 488 -25.91 1.56 20.94
CA ALA A 488 -25.69 2.78 21.74
C ALA A 488 -25.24 3.92 20.80
N LEU A 489 -26.10 4.93 20.62
CA LEU A 489 -25.75 6.15 19.88
C LEU A 489 -25.47 7.27 20.89
N ALA A 490 -24.20 7.57 21.10
CA ALA A 490 -23.79 8.84 21.66
C ALA A 490 -23.13 9.61 20.53
N ALA A 491 -23.83 10.58 19.96
CA ALA A 491 -23.25 11.58 19.06
C ALA A 491 -23.06 12.88 19.85
N PRO A 492 -22.04 13.00 20.71
CA PRO A 492 -21.70 14.30 21.25
C PRO A 492 -21.17 15.15 20.10
N THR A 493 -21.99 16.05 19.56
CA THR A 493 -21.49 17.21 18.82
C THR A 493 -20.72 18.07 19.82
N ILE A 494 -19.40 17.94 19.84
CA ILE A 494 -18.54 18.87 20.55
C ILE A 494 -18.39 20.08 19.64
N THR A 495 -19.11 21.16 19.93
CA THR A 495 -18.76 22.48 19.38
C THR A 495 -17.35 22.84 19.82
N GLU A 496 -16.51 23.26 18.87
CA GLU A 496 -15.11 23.71 19.02
C GLU A 496 -14.67 24.01 20.47
N PRO A 497 -13.54 23.44 20.93
CA PRO A 497 -12.82 24.04 22.04
C PRO A 497 -12.52 25.50 21.63
N GLN A 498 -13.12 26.47 22.32
CA GLN A 498 -12.70 27.87 22.20
C GLN A 498 -11.21 27.95 22.59
N PRO A 499 -10.39 28.71 21.85
CA PRO A 499 -8.94 28.72 21.98
C PRO A 499 -8.43 29.13 23.37
#